data_AF-A0A955PS03-F1
#
_entry.id   AF-A0A955PS03-F1
#
_cell.length_a   1.000
_cell.length_b   1.000
_cell.length_c   1.000
_cell.angle_alpha   90.00
_cell.angle_beta   90.00
_cell.angle_gamma   90.00
#
_symmetry.space_group_name_H-M   'P 1'
#
loop_
_entity.id
_entity.type
_entity.pdbx_description
1 polymer ?
#
loop_
_entity_poly.entity_id
_entity_poly.type
_entity_poly.pdbx_seq_one_letter_code
_entity_poly.pdbx_strand_id
1 'polypeptide(L)'
;FPDRWILTNGYANRVRPPESVEKLSPNLGIQSAVIAACSIHKIGDPHCWQRTLYKQIMDRWTEDLDCVFIYDYDPGNSLANLPFPALHNLKHDIPYFHDRGVWGFWTEGDQHLDGDPSQLLHPIQTGVGRDRGCPRARPGLLRKIL
;
A
#
# COMPACT_ATOMS: atom_id res chain seq x y z
N PHE A 1 3.54 22.31 -11.10
CA PHE A 1 4.39 21.14 -11.37
C PHE A 1 3.57 20.03 -12.04
N PRO A 2 3.08 20.22 -13.28
CA PRO A 2 2.27 19.20 -13.97
C PRO A 2 3.09 17.98 -14.42
N ASP A 3 4.42 18.11 -14.47
CA ASP A 3 5.40 17.12 -14.92
C ASP A 3 5.98 16.27 -13.77
N ARG A 4 5.54 16.51 -12.53
CA ARG A 4 6.04 15.85 -11.32
C ARG A 4 4.93 15.16 -10.57
N TRP A 5 5.26 14.02 -9.96
CA TRP A 5 4.37 13.37 -8.99
C TRP A 5 4.30 14.19 -7.71
N ILE A 6 3.08 14.35 -7.21
CA ILE A 6 2.81 14.93 -5.89
C ILE A 6 2.25 13.79 -5.04
N LEU A 7 3.03 13.33 -4.06
CA LEU A 7 2.59 12.30 -3.13
C LEU A 7 2.04 12.95 -1.86
N THR A 8 0.81 12.60 -1.49
CA THR A 8 0.22 12.96 -0.20
C THR A 8 0.29 11.78 0.78
N ASN A 9 0.40 12.09 2.07
CA ASN A 9 0.39 11.07 3.10
C ASN A 9 -1.06 10.72 3.50
N GLY A 10 -1.51 9.53 3.12
CA GLY A 10 -2.79 8.93 3.49
C GLY A 10 -2.74 8.34 4.88
N TYR A 11 -2.37 9.15 5.88
CA TYR A 11 -2.14 8.70 7.24
C TYR A 11 -3.36 8.97 8.13
N ALA A 12 -3.74 7.98 8.92
CA ALA A 12 -4.84 8.05 9.88
C ALA A 12 -6.16 8.55 9.24
N ASN A 13 -6.71 9.68 9.71
CA ASN A 13 -7.97 10.23 9.22
C ASN A 13 -7.91 10.76 7.77
N ARG A 14 -6.73 10.84 7.17
CA ARG A 14 -6.53 11.31 5.78
C ARG A 14 -6.42 10.17 4.77
N VAL A 15 -6.58 8.92 5.22
CA VAL A 15 -6.49 7.75 4.35
C VAL A 15 -7.75 7.50 3.53
N ARG A 16 -8.87 8.13 3.88
CA ARG A 16 -10.10 8.01 3.09
C ARG A 16 -10.06 8.99 1.92
N PRO A 17 -10.49 8.58 0.73
CA PRO A 17 -10.66 9.51 -0.39
C PRO A 17 -11.63 10.65 -0.03
N PRO A 18 -11.44 11.86 -0.57
CA PRO A 18 -12.34 12.98 -0.33
C PRO A 18 -13.73 12.70 -0.93
N GLU A 19 -14.79 12.97 -0.17
CA GLU A 19 -16.17 12.67 -0.61
C GLU A 19 -16.76 13.71 -1.58
N SER A 20 -16.33 14.97 -1.51
CA SER A 20 -16.89 16.08 -2.29
C SER A 20 -16.01 16.52 -3.47
N VAL A 21 -14.92 15.81 -3.75
CA VAL A 21 -14.01 16.14 -4.85
C VAL A 21 -14.24 15.16 -5.99
N GLU A 22 -14.83 15.65 -7.08
CA GLU A 22 -15.22 14.82 -8.23
C GLU A 22 -14.03 14.35 -9.07
N LYS A 23 -12.94 15.12 -9.11
CA LYS A 23 -11.78 14.82 -9.95
C LYS A 23 -10.47 15.12 -9.24
N LEU A 24 -9.65 14.10 -9.10
CA LEU A 24 -8.28 14.22 -8.61
C LEU A 24 -7.31 14.54 -9.75
N SER A 25 -6.19 15.18 -9.40
CA SER A 25 -5.15 15.52 -10.37
C SER A 25 -4.49 14.24 -10.89
N PRO A 26 -4.21 14.10 -12.21
CA PRO A 26 -3.63 12.87 -12.77
C PRO A 26 -2.20 12.60 -12.30
N ASN A 27 -1.51 13.59 -11.75
CA ASN A 27 -0.17 13.47 -11.16
C ASN A 27 -0.18 13.43 -9.62
N LEU A 28 -1.36 13.26 -9.01
CA LEU A 28 -1.49 13.02 -7.58
C LEU A 28 -1.25 11.52 -7.31
N GLY A 29 -0.50 11.24 -6.27
CA GLY A 29 -0.42 9.91 -5.69
C GLY A 29 -0.60 9.94 -4.18
N ILE A 30 -0.79 8.77 -3.59
CA ILE A 30 -0.96 8.62 -2.14
C ILE A 30 -0.02 7.57 -1.58
N GLN A 31 0.50 7.84 -0.39
CA GLN A 31 1.11 6.85 0.50
C GLN A 31 0.05 6.43 1.52
N SER A 32 -0.63 5.32 1.27
CA SER A 32 -1.76 4.84 2.07
C SER A 32 -1.29 4.12 3.32
N ALA A 33 -1.61 4.67 4.49
CA ALA A 33 -1.27 4.11 5.80
C ALA A 33 -2.52 3.93 6.66
N VAL A 34 -3.21 2.80 6.49
CA VAL A 34 -4.41 2.47 7.27
C VAL A 34 -4.02 1.84 8.61
N ILE A 35 -3.47 2.66 9.49
CA ILE A 35 -2.97 2.24 10.82
C ILE A 35 -4.10 1.79 11.73
N ALA A 36 -5.31 2.29 11.50
CA ALA A 36 -6.51 1.89 12.25
C ALA A 36 -7.15 0.58 11.74
N ALA A 37 -6.57 -0.08 10.72
CA ALA A 37 -7.05 -1.37 10.25
C ALA A 37 -6.50 -2.51 11.13
N CYS A 38 -7.24 -3.63 11.12
CA CYS A 38 -6.74 -4.88 11.67
C CYS A 38 -5.46 -5.29 10.92
N SER A 39 -4.44 -5.71 11.66
CA SER A 39 -3.19 -6.27 11.17
C SER A 39 -3.14 -7.81 11.18
N ILE A 40 -4.19 -8.45 11.73
CA ILE A 40 -4.27 -9.91 11.90
C ILE A 40 -5.00 -10.58 10.73
N HIS A 41 -6.04 -9.95 10.18
CA HIS A 41 -6.85 -10.52 9.10
C HIS A 41 -6.43 -9.98 7.73
N LYS A 42 -6.59 -10.80 6.68
CA LYS A 42 -6.33 -10.42 5.28
C LYS A 42 -7.26 -9.32 4.77
N ILE A 43 -6.87 -8.64 3.70
CA ILE A 43 -7.71 -7.58 3.11
C ILE A 43 -9.04 -8.15 2.63
N GLY A 44 -10.13 -7.43 2.91
CA GLY A 44 -11.49 -7.86 2.53
C GLY A 44 -12.03 -9.08 3.28
N ASP A 45 -11.44 -9.50 4.39
CA ASP A 45 -11.96 -10.63 5.17
C ASP A 45 -13.42 -10.35 5.62
N PRO A 46 -14.40 -11.22 5.27
CA PRO A 46 -15.81 -11.00 5.57
C PRO A 46 -16.12 -11.01 7.07
N HIS A 47 -15.23 -11.57 7.90
CA HIS A 47 -15.37 -11.60 9.35
C HIS A 47 -14.69 -10.40 10.04
N CYS A 48 -14.00 -9.53 9.30
CA CYS A 48 -13.32 -8.36 9.84
C CYS A 48 -13.75 -7.07 9.14
N TRP A 49 -14.67 -6.33 9.78
CA TRP A 49 -15.19 -5.07 9.24
C TRP A 49 -14.10 -4.05 8.90
N GLN A 50 -13.00 -4.01 9.68
CA GLN A 50 -11.86 -3.12 9.42
C GLN A 50 -11.16 -3.46 8.10
N ARG A 51 -11.04 -4.74 7.75
CA ARG A 51 -10.41 -5.19 6.50
C ARG A 51 -11.34 -5.05 5.30
N THR A 52 -12.65 -5.20 5.52
CA THR A 52 -13.66 -4.85 4.51
C THR A 52 -13.61 -3.36 4.18
N LEU A 53 -13.57 -2.50 5.21
CA LEU A 53 -13.45 -1.06 5.02
C LEU A 53 -12.11 -0.70 4.35
N TYR A 54 -11.01 -1.34 4.75
CA TYR A 54 -9.71 -1.09 4.12
C TYR A 54 -9.74 -1.45 2.63
N LYS A 55 -10.34 -2.60 2.27
CA LYS A 55 -10.55 -2.99 0.88
C LYS A 55 -11.28 -1.90 0.10
N GLN A 56 -12.40 -1.39 0.62
CA GLN A 56 -13.19 -0.33 -0.04
C GLN A 56 -12.37 0.95 -0.25
N ILE A 57 -11.58 1.35 0.74
CA ILE A 57 -10.68 2.51 0.64
C ILE A 57 -9.64 2.30 -0.46
N MET A 58 -9.02 1.12 -0.50
CA MET A 58 -7.99 0.81 -1.49
C MET A 58 -8.56 0.67 -2.89
N ASP A 59 -9.70 0.00 -3.05
CA ASP A 59 -10.41 -0.08 -4.34
C ASP A 59 -10.60 1.33 -4.91
N ARG A 60 -11.18 2.25 -4.12
CA ARG A 60 -11.43 3.63 -4.55
C ARG A 60 -10.14 4.39 -4.89
N TRP A 61 -9.09 4.29 -4.07
CA TRP A 61 -7.82 4.94 -4.41
C TRP A 61 -7.20 4.42 -5.71
N THR A 62 -7.25 3.11 -5.93
CA THR A 62 -6.68 2.49 -7.14
C THR A 62 -7.54 2.68 -8.38
N GLU A 63 -8.83 3.02 -8.21
CA GLU A 63 -9.71 3.47 -9.30
C GLU A 63 -9.44 4.95 -9.66
N ASP A 64 -9.26 5.80 -8.65
CA ASP A 64 -9.16 7.26 -8.82
C ASP A 64 -7.74 7.75 -9.16
N LEU A 65 -6.70 7.04 -8.70
CA LEU A 65 -5.29 7.45 -8.83
C LEU A 65 -4.46 6.41 -9.58
N ASP A 66 -3.52 6.90 -10.38
CA ASP A 66 -2.56 6.05 -11.08
C ASP A 66 -1.36 5.67 -10.20
N CYS A 67 -1.14 6.38 -9.08
CA CYS A 67 0.01 6.19 -8.20
C CYS A 67 -0.44 5.99 -6.75
N VAL A 68 -0.43 4.73 -6.30
CA VAL A 68 -0.74 4.34 -4.92
C VAL A 68 0.42 3.53 -4.36
N PHE A 69 1.01 4.02 -3.27
CA PHE A 69 1.98 3.31 -2.45
C PHE A 69 1.32 2.85 -1.16
N ILE A 70 1.72 1.67 -0.68
CA ILE A 70 1.39 1.23 0.67
C ILE A 70 2.48 1.76 1.60
N TYR A 71 2.07 2.46 2.66
CA TYR A 71 2.95 2.85 3.75
C TYR A 71 2.49 2.11 5.00
N ASP A 72 3.14 0.99 5.30
CA ASP A 72 2.74 0.08 6.37
C ASP A 72 3.79 -0.04 7.48
N TYR A 73 3.32 -0.59 8.61
CA TYR A 73 4.12 -0.90 9.76
C TYR A 73 4.11 -2.42 9.94
N ASP A 74 5.29 -3.04 9.97
CA ASP A 74 5.43 -4.48 10.19
C ASP A 74 6.40 -4.81 11.34
N PRO A 75 5.92 -5.38 12.45
CA PRO A 75 4.51 -5.55 12.80
C PRO A 75 3.84 -4.20 13.09
N GLY A 76 2.52 -4.13 12.92
CA GLY A 76 1.77 -2.98 13.44
C GLY A 76 2.01 -2.81 14.94
N ASN A 77 2.12 -1.58 15.43
CA ASN A 77 2.57 -1.26 16.80
C ASN A 77 1.93 -2.10 17.93
N SER A 78 0.64 -2.44 17.82
CA SER A 78 -0.06 -3.25 18.83
C SER A 78 0.33 -4.74 18.83
N LEU A 79 1.11 -5.18 17.85
CA LEU A 79 1.60 -6.55 17.68
C LEU A 79 3.13 -6.64 17.77
N ALA A 80 3.78 -5.56 18.24
CA ALA A 80 5.22 -5.58 18.50
C ALA A 80 5.59 -6.76 19.40
N ASN A 81 6.74 -7.37 19.14
CA ASN A 81 7.27 -8.56 19.83
C ASN A 81 6.51 -9.88 19.60
N LEU A 82 5.50 -9.91 18.72
CA LEU A 82 4.92 -11.18 18.27
C LEU A 82 5.71 -11.75 17.08
N PRO A 83 5.86 -13.07 16.97
CA PRO A 83 6.58 -13.68 15.85
C PRO A 83 5.74 -13.60 14.57
N PHE A 84 6.12 -12.71 13.65
CA PHE A 84 5.60 -12.59 12.28
C PHE A 84 4.05 -12.56 12.18
N PRO A 85 3.36 -11.70 12.92
CA PRO A 85 1.91 -11.80 13.13
C PRO A 85 1.07 -11.46 11.89
N ALA A 86 1.67 -10.86 10.86
CA ALA A 86 0.98 -10.48 9.62
C ALA A 86 1.45 -11.29 8.40
N LEU A 87 2.43 -12.20 8.55
CA LEU A 87 3.05 -12.92 7.42
C LEU A 87 2.05 -13.73 6.61
N HIS A 88 1.06 -14.37 7.26
CA HIS A 88 0.03 -15.13 6.58
C HIS A 88 -0.92 -14.26 5.73
N ASN A 89 -1.02 -12.96 6.02
CA ASN A 89 -1.83 -12.04 5.25
C ASN A 89 -1.15 -11.65 3.93
N LEU A 90 0.18 -11.60 3.87
CA LEU A 90 0.93 -11.21 2.66
C LEU A 90 0.59 -12.08 1.45
N LYS A 91 0.32 -13.37 1.66
CA LYS A 91 -0.15 -14.30 0.60
C LYS A 91 -1.43 -13.82 -0.10
N HIS A 92 -2.27 -13.06 0.60
CA HIS A 92 -3.54 -12.55 0.10
C HIS A 92 -3.43 -11.08 -0.32
N ASP A 93 -2.75 -10.28 0.47
CA ASP A 93 -2.67 -8.84 0.31
C ASP A 93 -1.78 -8.45 -0.89
N ILE A 94 -0.62 -9.10 -1.08
CA ILE A 94 0.29 -8.76 -2.18
C ILE A 94 -0.37 -8.98 -3.56
N PRO A 95 -1.02 -10.13 -3.86
CA PRO A 95 -1.74 -10.30 -5.12
C PRO A 95 -2.86 -9.28 -5.30
N TYR A 96 -3.62 -8.99 -4.24
CA TYR A 96 -4.69 -8.00 -4.28
C TYR A 96 -4.18 -6.61 -4.70
N PHE A 97 -3.04 -6.18 -4.15
CA PHE A 97 -2.40 -4.90 -4.46
C PHE A 97 -1.82 -4.88 -5.88
N HIS A 98 -1.14 -5.96 -6.27
CA HIS A 98 -0.59 -6.11 -7.61
C HIS A 98 -1.68 -6.00 -8.70
N ASP A 99 -2.80 -6.71 -8.52
CA ASP A 99 -3.91 -6.72 -9.48
C ASP A 99 -4.58 -5.35 -9.66
N ARG A 100 -4.36 -4.43 -8.71
CA ARG A 100 -4.88 -3.06 -8.73
C ARG A 100 -3.85 -2.01 -9.16
N GLY A 101 -2.65 -2.45 -9.55
CA GLY A 101 -1.59 -1.55 -9.99
C GLY A 101 -1.01 -0.71 -8.87
N VAL A 102 -1.03 -1.20 -7.62
CA VAL A 102 -0.24 -0.59 -6.53
C VAL A 102 1.25 -0.65 -6.88
N TRP A 103 1.95 0.43 -6.57
CA TRP A 103 3.31 0.68 -7.05
C TRP A 103 4.39 -0.02 -6.26
N GLY A 104 4.16 -0.13 -4.96
CA GLY A 104 5.17 -0.62 -4.04
C GLY A 104 4.78 -0.32 -2.60
N PHE A 105 5.71 -0.68 -1.74
CA PHE A 105 5.58 -0.66 -0.30
C PHE A 105 6.71 0.19 0.28
N TRP A 106 6.38 1.00 1.27
CA TRP A 106 7.32 1.63 2.18
C TRP A 106 6.99 1.09 3.57
N THR A 107 7.73 0.08 3.99
CA THR A 107 7.47 -0.60 5.26
C THR A 107 8.39 -0.06 6.34
N GLU A 108 7.79 0.46 7.40
CA GLU A 108 8.50 0.77 8.64
C GLU A 108 8.50 -0.46 9.54
N GLY A 109 9.67 -1.06 9.69
CA GLY A 109 9.89 -2.24 10.51
C GLY A 109 10.28 -1.89 11.95
N ASP A 110 9.92 -2.76 12.89
CA ASP A 110 10.43 -2.68 14.26
C ASP A 110 11.95 -2.96 14.30
N GLN A 111 12.70 -2.08 14.97
CA GLN A 111 14.17 -2.20 15.11
C GLN A 111 14.59 -2.99 16.36
N HIS A 112 13.65 -3.49 17.17
CA HIS A 112 13.95 -4.06 18.49
C HIS A 112 14.35 -5.55 18.48
N LEU A 113 14.30 -6.23 17.34
CA LEU A 113 14.85 -7.58 17.21
C LEU A 113 16.29 -7.49 16.72
N ASP A 114 17.24 -7.34 17.65
CA ASP A 114 18.66 -7.61 17.40
C ASP A 114 18.81 -9.04 16.85
N GLY A 115 18.80 -9.18 15.52
CA GLY A 115 18.96 -10.44 14.80
C GLY A 115 17.79 -10.93 13.94
N ASP A 116 16.74 -10.14 13.69
CA ASP A 116 15.69 -10.55 12.74
C ASP A 116 16.23 -10.60 11.29
N PRO A 117 16.18 -11.76 10.59
CA PRO A 117 16.58 -11.86 9.19
C PRO A 117 15.74 -11.00 8.22
N SER A 118 14.60 -10.44 8.64
CA SER A 118 13.90 -9.41 7.86
C SER A 118 14.77 -8.16 7.61
N GLN A 119 15.74 -7.88 8.49
CA GLN A 119 16.72 -6.79 8.34
C GLN A 119 17.66 -7.00 7.14
N LEU A 120 17.86 -8.25 6.69
CA LEU A 120 18.65 -8.57 5.48
C LEU A 120 17.89 -8.28 4.17
N LEU A 121 16.59 -7.93 4.25
CA LEU A 121 15.76 -7.59 3.09
C LEU A 121 15.58 -6.08 2.88
N HIS A 122 16.23 -5.23 3.66
CA HIS A 122 16.39 -3.82 3.31
C HIS A 122 17.54 -3.69 2.28
N PRO A 123 17.27 -3.42 0.99
CA PRO A 123 16.21 -2.56 0.46
C PRO A 123 15.38 -3.20 -0.68
N ILE A 124 14.08 -3.37 -0.49
CA ILE A 124 13.12 -3.09 -1.57
C ILE A 124 12.59 -1.67 -1.34
N GLN A 125 13.50 -0.69 -1.42
CA GLN A 125 13.13 0.70 -1.66
C GLN A 125 12.92 0.88 -3.17
N THR A 126 11.82 0.37 -3.73
CA THR A 126 11.44 0.75 -5.09
C THR A 126 10.65 2.05 -5.03
N GLY A 127 11.36 3.18 -5.02
CA GLY A 127 10.69 4.48 -4.94
C GLY A 127 11.51 5.75 -5.13
N VAL A 128 12.80 5.69 -5.53
CA VAL A 128 13.48 6.89 -6.07
C VAL A 128 14.01 6.57 -7.46
N GLY A 129 13.09 6.33 -8.39
CA GLY A 129 13.39 6.30 -9.81
C GLY A 129 13.44 7.73 -10.35
N ARG A 130 14.64 8.30 -10.51
CA ARG A 130 14.84 9.22 -11.64
C ARG A 130 14.58 8.40 -12.91
N ASP A 131 13.75 8.93 -13.79
CA ASP A 131 13.59 8.55 -15.20
C ASP A 131 12.56 7.51 -15.65
N ARG A 132 11.68 6.93 -14.82
CA ARG A 132 10.48 6.25 -15.34
C ARG A 132 9.26 6.54 -14.47
N GLY A 133 8.54 7.59 -14.87
CA GLY A 133 7.27 7.99 -14.26
C GLY A 133 6.18 6.93 -14.40
N CYS A 134 5.03 7.23 -13.81
CA CYS A 134 3.99 6.24 -13.59
C CYS A 134 3.42 5.58 -14.81
N PRO A 135 3.67 4.26 -15.03
CA PRO A 135 2.95 3.55 -16.05
C PRO A 135 1.60 3.16 -15.46
N ARG A 136 0.58 3.93 -15.82
CA ARG A 136 -0.79 3.40 -15.83
C ARG A 136 -0.74 2.11 -16.67
N ALA A 137 -0.81 0.95 -16.03
CA ALA A 137 -1.10 -0.29 -16.71
C ALA A 137 -2.54 -0.17 -17.24
N ARG A 138 -2.70 0.40 -18.44
CA ARG A 138 -3.97 0.31 -19.15
C ARG A 138 -4.20 -1.18 -19.44
N PRO A 139 -5.35 -1.76 -19.06
CA PRO A 139 -5.66 -3.12 -19.45
C PRO A 139 -5.77 -3.17 -20.97
N GLY A 140 -4.80 -3.80 -21.61
CA GLY A 140 -4.73 -3.90 -23.07
C GLY A 140 -3.32 -4.07 -23.66
N LEU A 141 -2.25 -3.88 -22.90
CA LEU A 141 -0.90 -4.00 -23.47
C LEU A 141 0.14 -4.50 -22.47
N LEU A 142 0.11 -5.78 -22.10
CA LEU A 142 1.36 -6.53 -21.90
C LEU A 142 1.10 -8.03 -21.97
N ARG A 143 1.64 -8.62 -23.04
CA ARG A 143 1.79 -10.05 -23.26
C ARG A 143 2.76 -10.62 -22.22
N LYS A 144 2.44 -11.84 -21.76
CA LYS A 144 3.33 -12.92 -21.30
C LYS A 144 4.77 -12.51 -20.97
N ILE A 145 5.16 -12.57 -19.69
CA ILE A 145 6.39 -13.11 -19.07
C ILE A 145 6.06 -13.02 -17.55
N LEU A 146 5.81 -14.05 -16.73
CA LEU A 146 6.13 -15.47 -16.64
C LEU A 146 4.88 -16.30 -16.32
#